data_AF-A0A2D3NXB3-F1
#
_entry.id   AF-A0A2D3NXB3-F1
#
_cell.length_a   1.000
_cell.length_b   1.000
_cell.length_c   1.000
_cell.angle_alpha   90.00
_cell.angle_beta   90.00
_cell.angle_gamma   90.00
#
_symmetry.space_group_name_H-M   'P 1'
#
loop_
_entity.id
_entity.type
_entity.pdbx_description
1 polymer ?
#
loop_
_entity_poly.entity_id
_entity_poly.type
_entity_poly.pdbx_seq_one_letter_code
_entity_poly.pdbx_strand_id
1 'polypeptide(L)'
;MKKKGLFFSFLLFIVCSFSLLAENFPQKASKVEDFIPKGWKSVVVKKGDLNKDKIDDVVLVIQKDDAKNFEKSEDNTIFNYNPMAILVLFKDKNSQYNLISKNENDFIVSKDKALVEQLETLSSPDLDDDLSKSINIKNDTLRLLTRSEYVKGARVTEYIFRYQNNKFELIGLEYKYWHTSTDYAVDIAYSINFSTKKLIGTKDISGVRTDETKIEKVEKNIDVKDKYILDTMAQDTGIKILEKYDN
;
A
#
# COMPACT_ATOMS: atom_id res chain seq x y z
N MET A 1 -20.39 -49.07 -38.18
CA MET A 1 -19.54 -48.74 -37.01
C MET A 1 -18.95 -47.35 -37.19
N LYS A 2 -19.32 -46.39 -36.34
CA LYS A 2 -18.50 -45.28 -35.81
C LYS A 2 -19.42 -44.39 -34.96
N LYS A 3 -19.36 -44.60 -33.64
CA LYS A 3 -20.01 -43.75 -32.63
C LYS A 3 -19.40 -42.35 -32.72
N LYS A 4 -20.20 -41.33 -33.00
CA LYS A 4 -19.78 -39.94 -32.79
C LYS A 4 -20.04 -39.61 -31.33
N GLY A 5 -18.96 -39.58 -30.54
CA GLY A 5 -18.99 -39.25 -29.13
C GLY A 5 -19.47 -37.81 -28.93
N LEU A 6 -20.46 -37.68 -28.05
CA LEU A 6 -20.91 -36.42 -27.48
C LEU A 6 -19.76 -35.89 -26.60
N PHE A 7 -18.94 -34.97 -27.11
CA PHE A 7 -18.00 -34.24 -26.26
C PHE A 7 -18.81 -33.22 -25.44
N PHE A 8 -19.14 -33.61 -24.22
CA PHE A 8 -19.59 -32.69 -23.18
C PHE A 8 -18.52 -31.60 -23.04
N SER A 9 -18.88 -30.37 -23.39
CA SER A 9 -18.17 -29.15 -23.02
C SER A 9 -18.24 -29.00 -21.50
N PHE A 10 -17.40 -29.75 -20.78
CA PHE A 10 -17.18 -29.63 -19.34
C PHE A 10 -15.99 -28.69 -19.06
N LEU A 11 -15.80 -27.69 -19.93
CA LEU A 11 -14.74 -26.69 -19.85
C LEU A 11 -15.31 -25.28 -19.71
N LEU A 12 -16.39 -25.13 -18.93
CA LEU A 12 -16.98 -23.83 -18.58
C LEU A 12 -17.26 -23.68 -17.08
N PHE A 13 -16.58 -24.44 -16.23
CA PHE A 13 -16.73 -24.40 -14.76
C PHE A 13 -15.39 -24.30 -14.00
N ILE A 14 -14.31 -23.91 -14.68
CA ILE A 14 -12.99 -23.69 -14.05
C ILE A 14 -12.51 -22.25 -14.33
N VAL A 15 -13.41 -21.28 -14.23
CA VAL A 15 -13.04 -19.88 -14.14
C VAL A 15 -13.90 -19.25 -13.05
N CYS A 16 -13.24 -18.79 -11.99
CA CYS A 16 -13.80 -18.02 -10.86
C CYS A 16 -14.47 -18.79 -9.70
N SER A 17 -13.95 -19.95 -9.29
CA SER A 17 -14.05 -20.42 -7.90
C SER A 17 -12.87 -19.96 -7.03
N PHE A 18 -12.37 -18.74 -7.27
CA PHE A 18 -11.42 -18.03 -6.40
C PHE A 18 -12.04 -16.81 -5.72
N SER A 19 -13.36 -16.84 -5.45
CA SER A 19 -14.01 -15.89 -4.52
C SER A 19 -14.16 -16.50 -3.12
N LEU A 20 -13.27 -17.42 -2.75
CA LEU A 20 -13.29 -18.03 -1.43
C LEU A 20 -12.47 -17.15 -0.48
N LEU A 21 -13.21 -16.39 0.35
CA LEU A 21 -12.77 -15.69 1.56
C LEU A 21 -12.28 -14.24 1.40
N ALA A 22 -13.00 -13.38 0.66
CA ALA A 22 -12.92 -11.94 0.95
C ALA A 22 -13.56 -11.71 2.32
N GLU A 23 -12.88 -10.99 3.21
CA GLU A 23 -13.38 -10.81 4.57
C GLU A 23 -14.57 -9.85 4.55
N ASN A 24 -15.66 -10.24 5.23
CA ASN A 24 -16.87 -9.44 5.23
C ASN A 24 -16.79 -8.36 6.32
N PHE A 25 -16.48 -7.14 5.91
CA PHE A 25 -16.51 -5.97 6.78
C PHE A 25 -17.91 -5.37 6.84
N PRO A 26 -18.42 -5.01 8.03
CA PRO A 26 -19.70 -4.34 8.12
C PRO A 26 -19.64 -2.99 7.38
N GLN A 27 -20.74 -2.62 6.74
CA GLN A 27 -20.83 -1.33 6.06
C GLN A 27 -21.05 -0.18 7.04
N LYS A 28 -21.65 -0.46 8.20
CA LYS A 28 -21.90 0.51 9.27
C LYS A 28 -21.76 -0.16 10.62
N ALA A 29 -21.19 0.55 11.59
CA ALA A 29 -21.18 0.14 12.99
C ALA A 29 -20.96 1.34 13.93
N SER A 30 -21.43 1.23 15.17
CA SER A 30 -21.43 2.35 16.11
C SER A 30 -20.07 2.53 16.79
N LYS A 31 -19.24 1.49 16.70
CA LYS A 31 -17.89 1.45 17.24
C LYS A 31 -16.91 1.03 16.15
N VAL A 32 -15.66 1.47 16.25
CA VAL A 32 -14.60 1.14 15.28
C VAL A 32 -14.25 -0.35 15.39
N GLU A 33 -14.27 -0.89 16.61
CA GLU A 33 -13.93 -2.27 16.93
C GLU A 33 -14.88 -3.27 16.26
N ASP A 34 -16.12 -2.87 16.00
CA ASP A 34 -17.12 -3.70 15.32
C ASP A 34 -16.75 -3.96 13.84
N PHE A 35 -15.84 -3.17 13.25
CA PHE A 35 -15.30 -3.42 11.91
C PHE A 35 -14.14 -4.42 11.91
N ILE A 36 -13.62 -4.83 13.07
CA ILE A 36 -12.51 -5.80 13.17
C ILE A 36 -13.11 -7.21 13.18
N PRO A 37 -12.91 -8.03 12.12
CA PRO A 37 -13.47 -9.37 12.07
C PRO A 37 -12.84 -10.27 13.13
N LYS A 38 -13.53 -11.35 13.49
CA LYS A 38 -13.01 -12.32 14.45
C LYS A 38 -11.71 -12.92 13.95
N GLY A 39 -10.69 -12.98 14.81
CA GLY A 39 -9.36 -13.48 14.43
C GLY A 39 -8.48 -12.44 13.74
N TRP A 40 -8.88 -11.17 13.78
CA TRP A 40 -8.04 -10.04 13.41
C TRP A 40 -7.74 -9.16 14.62
N LYS A 41 -6.64 -8.41 14.55
CA LYS A 41 -6.19 -7.45 15.56
C LYS A 41 -5.99 -6.09 14.91
N SER A 42 -6.26 -5.02 15.64
CA SER A 42 -5.87 -3.67 15.22
C SER A 42 -4.36 -3.49 15.30
N VAL A 43 -3.80 -2.83 14.30
CA VAL A 43 -2.38 -2.46 14.20
C VAL A 43 -2.23 -0.95 14.24
N VAL A 44 -3.06 -0.23 13.48
CA VAL A 44 -3.09 1.25 13.48
C VAL A 44 -4.52 1.73 13.60
N VAL A 45 -4.75 2.74 14.43
CA VAL A 45 -5.99 3.52 14.47
C VAL A 45 -5.59 4.99 14.40
N LYS A 46 -5.87 5.63 13.26
CA LYS A 46 -5.60 7.07 13.06
C LYS A 46 -6.91 7.82 12.95
N LYS A 47 -7.04 8.91 13.68
CA LYS A 47 -8.21 9.81 13.64
C LYS A 47 -7.85 11.11 12.93
N GLY A 48 -8.83 11.65 12.20
CA GLY A 48 -8.74 12.97 11.58
C GLY A 48 -9.82 13.15 10.52
N ASP A 49 -10.17 14.40 10.28
CA ASP A 49 -11.16 14.77 9.26
C ASP A 49 -10.62 14.55 7.84
N LEU A 50 -11.20 13.60 7.10
CA LEU A 50 -10.85 13.25 5.73
C LEU A 50 -11.85 13.79 4.69
N ASN A 51 -12.99 14.33 5.13
CA ASN A 51 -14.11 14.70 4.27
C ASN A 51 -14.56 16.17 4.42
N LYS A 52 -13.90 16.94 5.29
CA LYS A 52 -14.11 18.37 5.58
C LYS A 52 -15.41 18.69 6.31
N ASP A 53 -16.00 17.75 7.03
CA ASP A 53 -17.21 17.98 7.83
C ASP A 53 -16.92 18.38 9.29
N LYS A 54 -15.63 18.48 9.67
CA LYS A 54 -15.12 18.79 11.02
C LYS A 54 -15.40 17.70 12.05
N ILE A 55 -15.69 16.48 11.61
CA ILE A 55 -15.80 15.28 12.44
C ILE A 55 -14.59 14.40 12.12
N ASP A 56 -13.93 13.91 13.17
CA ASP A 56 -12.83 12.97 12.96
C ASP A 56 -13.35 11.65 12.40
N ASP A 57 -12.85 11.31 11.22
CA ASP A 57 -12.95 10.00 10.60
C ASP A 57 -11.87 9.06 11.17
N VAL A 58 -11.90 7.79 10.77
CA VAL A 58 -10.95 6.77 11.23
C VAL A 58 -10.31 6.04 10.06
N VAL A 59 -8.99 5.93 10.08
CA VAL A 59 -8.23 4.96 9.29
C VAL A 59 -7.81 3.83 10.22
N LEU A 60 -8.23 2.62 9.90
CA LEU A 60 -8.01 1.42 10.69
C LEU A 60 -7.17 0.44 9.85
N VAL A 61 -6.00 0.07 10.35
CA VAL A 61 -5.22 -1.04 9.81
C VAL A 61 -5.35 -2.21 10.76
N ILE A 62 -5.67 -3.37 10.21
CA ILE A 62 -5.80 -4.62 10.94
C ILE A 62 -4.90 -5.68 10.32
N GLN A 63 -4.51 -6.65 11.14
CA GLN A 63 -3.77 -7.83 10.71
C GLN A 63 -4.46 -9.07 11.27
N LYS A 64 -4.55 -10.11 10.44
CA LYS A 64 -5.10 -11.39 10.88
C LYS A 64 -4.17 -12.04 11.92
N ASP A 65 -4.73 -12.89 12.77
CA ASP A 65 -4.02 -13.61 13.82
C ASP A 65 -4.34 -15.11 13.72
N ASP A 66 -4.13 -15.67 12.52
CA ASP A 66 -4.34 -17.09 12.26
C ASP A 66 -3.01 -17.84 12.45
N ALA A 67 -3.03 -18.83 13.36
CA ALA A 67 -1.89 -19.69 13.64
C ALA A 67 -1.31 -20.36 12.38
N LYS A 68 -2.12 -20.55 11.34
CA LYS A 68 -1.70 -21.17 10.06
C LYS A 68 -0.77 -20.30 9.22
N ASN A 69 -0.76 -18.99 9.44
CA ASN A 69 0.10 -18.05 8.71
C ASN A 69 1.34 -17.65 9.54
N PHE A 70 1.62 -18.39 10.61
CA PHE A 70 2.92 -18.30 11.27
C PHE A 70 3.78 -19.46 10.78
N GLU A 71 4.96 -19.13 10.29
CA GLU A 71 5.95 -20.13 9.90
C GLU A 71 7.17 -20.04 10.81
N LYS A 72 7.80 -21.19 11.02
CA LYS A 72 8.97 -21.31 11.87
C LYS A 72 10.15 -21.75 11.02
N SER A 73 11.22 -20.96 11.02
CA SER A 73 12.48 -21.31 10.37
C SER A 73 13.25 -22.37 11.15
N GLU A 74 14.31 -22.90 10.52
CA GLU A 74 15.20 -23.92 11.12
C GLU A 74 15.85 -23.43 12.42
N ASP A 75 16.18 -22.15 12.52
CA ASP A 75 16.76 -21.53 13.73
C ASP A 75 15.73 -21.22 14.82
N ASN A 76 14.47 -21.61 14.63
CA ASN A 76 13.31 -21.37 15.49
C ASN A 76 12.77 -19.93 15.51
N THR A 77 13.21 -19.05 14.60
CA THR A 77 12.57 -17.75 14.39
C THR A 77 11.13 -17.96 13.87
N ILE A 78 10.18 -17.19 14.39
CA ILE A 78 8.77 -17.25 13.98
C ILE A 78 8.48 -16.03 13.10
N PHE A 79 8.02 -16.27 11.89
CA PHE A 79 7.63 -15.26 10.92
C PHE A 79 6.12 -15.20 10.80
N ASN A 80 5.56 -14.01 10.87
CA ASN A 80 4.13 -13.76 10.75
C ASN A 80 3.77 -13.29 9.33
N TYR A 81 3.20 -14.19 8.53
CA TYR A 81 2.71 -13.92 7.18
C TYR A 81 1.22 -13.60 7.12
N ASN A 82 0.58 -13.31 8.27
CA ASN A 82 -0.84 -13.00 8.26
C ASN A 82 -1.15 -11.77 7.40
N PRO A 83 -2.24 -11.83 6.59
CA PRO A 83 -2.65 -10.73 5.75
C PRO A 83 -3.03 -9.50 6.57
N MET A 84 -2.90 -8.33 5.94
CA MET A 84 -3.30 -7.05 6.49
C MET A 84 -4.40 -6.42 5.63
N ALA A 85 -5.22 -5.59 6.26
CA ALA A 85 -6.20 -4.78 5.57
C ALA A 85 -6.20 -3.35 6.13
N ILE A 86 -6.45 -2.38 5.24
CA ILE A 86 -6.69 -0.98 5.60
C ILE A 86 -8.14 -0.64 5.30
N LEU A 87 -8.82 -0.03 6.27
CA LEU A 87 -10.20 0.43 6.20
C LEU A 87 -10.24 1.94 6.45
N VAL A 88 -11.06 2.65 5.70
CA VAL A 88 -11.37 4.06 5.97
C VAL A 88 -12.85 4.19 6.34
N LEU A 89 -13.10 4.73 7.53
CA LEU A 89 -14.41 4.80 8.16
C LEU A 89 -14.79 6.26 8.36
N PHE A 90 -15.86 6.72 7.72
CA PHE A 90 -16.38 8.06 7.97
C PHE A 90 -17.37 8.07 9.11
N LYS A 91 -17.23 9.04 10.00
CA LYS A 91 -18.13 9.20 11.13
C LYS A 91 -19.20 10.23 10.80
N ASP A 92 -20.46 9.84 10.91
CA ASP A 92 -21.56 10.78 10.71
C ASP A 92 -21.92 11.55 11.98
N LYS A 93 -22.81 12.53 11.82
CA LYS A 93 -23.33 13.38 12.90
C LYS A 93 -24.07 12.62 14.00
N ASN A 94 -24.54 11.40 13.72
CA ASN A 94 -25.22 10.53 14.68
C ASN A 94 -24.24 9.59 15.40
N SER A 95 -22.93 9.81 15.24
CA SER A 95 -21.86 8.95 15.76
C SER A 95 -21.85 7.53 15.18
N GLN A 96 -22.42 7.33 13.99
CA GLN A 96 -22.31 6.08 13.24
C GLN A 96 -21.08 6.14 12.34
N TYR A 97 -20.26 5.10 12.34
CA TYR A 97 -19.21 4.93 11.35
C TYR A 97 -19.76 4.21 10.12
N ASN A 98 -19.31 4.63 8.93
CA ASN A 98 -19.63 4.03 7.64
C ASN A 98 -18.31 3.63 6.95
N LEU A 99 -18.21 2.41 6.45
CA LEU A 99 -17.06 1.96 5.65
C LEU A 99 -17.09 2.63 4.28
N ILE A 100 -16.07 3.42 3.97
CA ILE A 100 -15.99 4.20 2.71
C ILE A 100 -15.02 3.59 1.71
N SER A 101 -13.94 3.00 2.19
CA SER A 101 -12.90 2.42 1.35
C SER A 101 -12.21 1.31 2.13
N LYS A 102 -11.78 0.27 1.40
CA LYS A 102 -11.00 -0.82 1.97
C LYS A 102 -10.00 -1.36 0.97
N ASN A 103 -8.82 -1.73 1.44
CA ASN A 103 -7.90 -2.56 0.67
C ASN A 103 -7.49 -3.78 1.49
N GLU A 104 -7.72 -4.95 0.90
CA GLU A 104 -7.31 -6.28 1.40
C GLU A 104 -6.50 -7.04 0.33
N ASN A 105 -5.93 -6.31 -0.65
CA ASN A 105 -5.26 -6.83 -1.85
C ASN A 105 -3.73 -6.86 -1.69
N ASP A 106 -3.24 -7.16 -0.49
CA ASP A 106 -1.81 -7.14 -0.14
C ASP A 106 -1.10 -5.80 -0.45
N PHE A 107 -1.81 -4.68 -0.58
CA PHE A 107 -1.17 -3.37 -0.73
C PHE A 107 -0.27 -3.03 0.46
N ILE A 108 -0.71 -3.41 1.66
CA ILE A 108 0.10 -3.39 2.88
C ILE A 108 0.23 -4.84 3.33
N VAL A 109 1.45 -5.26 3.65
CA VAL A 109 1.76 -6.61 4.13
C VAL A 109 2.47 -6.55 5.47
N SER A 110 2.53 -7.68 6.18
CA SER A 110 3.23 -7.78 7.47
C SER A 110 4.72 -7.47 7.34
N LYS A 111 5.34 -7.05 8.44
CA LYS A 111 6.78 -6.77 8.53
C LYS A 111 7.63 -7.96 8.07
N ASP A 112 7.27 -9.16 8.50
CA ASP A 112 8.01 -10.38 8.19
C ASP A 112 7.84 -10.82 6.73
N LYS A 113 6.62 -10.74 6.17
CA LYS A 113 6.39 -10.99 4.75
C LYS A 113 7.17 -9.99 3.90
N ALA A 114 7.14 -8.71 4.27
CA ALA A 114 7.90 -7.68 3.57
C ALA A 114 9.40 -7.93 3.59
N LEU A 115 9.96 -8.36 4.73
CA LEU A 115 11.37 -8.68 4.85
C LEU A 115 11.77 -9.85 3.93
N VAL A 116 11.02 -10.94 3.98
CA VAL A 116 11.35 -12.18 3.25
C VAL A 116 11.12 -12.04 1.75
N GLU A 117 10.02 -11.40 1.35
CA GLU A 117 9.65 -11.21 -0.05
C GLU A 117 10.20 -9.91 -0.67
N GLN A 118 10.98 -9.13 0.10
CA GLN A 118 11.53 -7.83 -0.30
C GLN A 118 10.46 -6.83 -0.77
N LEU A 119 9.32 -6.83 -0.08
CA LEU A 119 8.19 -5.93 -0.33
C LEU A 119 8.26 -4.68 0.54
N GLU A 120 7.40 -3.72 0.27
CA GLU A 120 7.21 -2.57 1.15
C GLU A 120 6.12 -2.85 2.19
N THR A 121 6.35 -2.42 3.43
CA THR A 121 5.35 -2.42 4.51
C THR A 121 5.23 -1.03 5.13
N LEU A 122 4.20 -0.80 5.94
CA LEU A 122 4.08 0.43 6.71
C LEU A 122 5.31 0.64 7.60
N SER A 123 5.81 1.87 7.64
CA SER A 123 7.01 2.20 8.40
C SER A 123 6.87 3.55 9.07
N SER A 124 7.35 3.66 10.30
CA SER A 124 7.47 4.94 10.98
C SER A 124 8.52 5.81 10.29
N PRO A 125 8.26 7.12 10.09
CA PRO A 125 9.28 8.04 9.60
C PRO A 125 10.51 8.12 10.53
N ASP A 126 10.35 7.78 11.80
CA ASP A 126 11.41 7.83 12.82
C ASP A 126 12.21 6.51 12.90
N LEU A 127 11.91 5.52 12.04
CA LEU A 127 12.52 4.18 12.04
C LEU A 127 12.33 3.40 13.35
N ASP A 128 11.32 3.75 14.13
CA ASP A 128 10.86 2.98 15.29
C ASP A 128 9.71 2.03 14.90
N ASP A 129 9.34 1.13 15.82
CA ASP A 129 8.23 0.20 15.63
C ASP A 129 6.84 0.85 15.85
N ASP A 130 6.77 2.19 16.03
CA ASP A 130 5.49 2.90 16.20
C ASP A 130 4.80 3.17 14.86
N LEU A 131 4.05 2.16 14.40
CA LEU A 131 3.28 2.24 13.16
C LEU A 131 2.17 3.31 13.18
N SER A 132 1.81 3.90 14.33
CA SER A 132 0.83 5.00 14.36
C SER A 132 1.31 6.26 13.63
N LYS A 133 2.63 6.37 13.43
CA LYS A 133 3.30 7.45 12.68
C LYS A 133 3.40 7.17 11.18
N SER A 134 3.23 5.90 10.76
CA SER A 134 3.23 5.51 9.32
C SER A 134 2.01 6.03 8.56
N ILE A 135 0.94 6.38 9.29
CA ILE A 135 -0.29 6.96 8.75
C ILE A 135 -0.45 8.38 9.28
N ASN A 136 -0.64 9.32 8.36
CA ASN A 136 -0.90 10.71 8.69
C ASN A 136 -2.16 11.22 7.99
N ILE A 137 -2.92 12.06 8.70
CA ILE A 137 -4.07 12.78 8.15
C ILE A 137 -3.74 14.27 8.24
N LYS A 138 -3.55 14.89 7.09
CA LYS A 138 -3.17 16.31 6.99
C LYS A 138 -3.86 16.94 5.80
N ASN A 139 -4.49 18.09 5.99
CA ASN A 139 -5.17 18.83 4.92
C ASN A 139 -6.07 17.89 4.10
N ASP A 140 -7.03 17.23 4.74
CA ASP A 140 -7.99 16.31 4.09
C ASP A 140 -7.38 15.18 3.25
N THR A 141 -6.09 14.86 3.47
CA THR A 141 -5.40 13.77 2.78
C THR A 141 -5.05 12.65 3.75
N LEU A 142 -5.24 11.42 3.29
CA LEU A 142 -4.68 10.21 3.90
C LEU A 142 -3.29 9.97 3.31
N ARG A 143 -2.27 9.97 4.17
CA ARG A 143 -0.88 9.70 3.80
C ARG A 143 -0.41 8.40 4.40
N LEU A 144 0.12 7.50 3.58
CA LEU A 144 0.67 6.22 3.98
C LEU A 144 2.15 6.19 3.63
N LEU A 145 3.02 5.99 4.62
CA LEU A 145 4.45 5.82 4.43
C LEU A 145 4.80 4.33 4.45
N THR A 146 5.36 3.84 3.35
CA THR A 146 5.86 2.47 3.25
C THR A 146 7.37 2.45 3.05
N ARG A 147 7.99 1.34 3.44
CA ARG A 147 9.43 1.12 3.33
C ARG A 147 9.74 -0.34 3.03
N SER A 148 10.80 -0.54 2.25
CA SER A 148 11.52 -1.81 2.12
C SER A 148 13.00 -1.57 2.40
N GLU A 149 13.63 -2.43 3.20
CA GLU A 149 15.03 -2.32 3.58
C GLU A 149 15.88 -3.42 2.93
N TYR A 150 17.08 -3.03 2.51
CA TYR A 150 18.10 -3.91 1.95
C TYR A 150 19.41 -3.70 2.71
N VAL A 151 20.34 -4.65 2.61
CA VAL A 151 21.63 -4.60 3.34
C VAL A 151 22.39 -3.28 3.16
N LYS A 152 22.26 -2.63 1.99
CA LYS A 152 22.96 -1.38 1.66
C LYS A 152 22.07 -0.34 1.01
N GLY A 153 20.77 -0.38 1.29
CA GLY A 153 19.84 0.52 0.64
C GLY A 153 18.45 0.42 1.23
N ALA A 154 17.58 1.30 0.79
CA ALA A 154 16.16 1.19 1.08
C ALA A 154 15.35 1.84 -0.02
N ARG A 155 14.08 1.48 -0.03
CA ARG A 155 13.02 2.18 -0.74
C ARG A 155 12.05 2.75 0.27
N VAL A 156 11.58 3.96 0.03
CA VAL A 156 10.55 4.62 0.83
C VAL A 156 9.54 5.27 -0.11
N THR A 157 8.26 5.00 0.12
CA THR A 157 7.17 5.54 -0.69
C THR A 157 6.10 6.18 0.20
N GLU A 158 5.77 7.45 -0.03
CA GLU A 158 4.59 8.09 0.56
C GLU A 158 3.46 8.14 -0.48
N TYR A 159 2.36 7.47 -0.19
CA TYR A 159 1.13 7.54 -0.97
C TYR A 159 0.18 8.56 -0.37
N ILE A 160 -0.28 9.53 -1.17
CA ILE A 160 -1.14 10.62 -0.73
C ILE A 160 -2.50 10.48 -1.41
N PHE A 161 -3.51 10.07 -0.65
CA PHE A 161 -4.88 9.92 -1.12
C PHE A 161 -5.76 11.08 -0.66
N ARG A 162 -6.74 11.44 -1.49
CA ARG A 162 -7.82 12.35 -1.13
C ARG A 162 -9.17 11.71 -1.45
N TYR A 163 -10.14 11.91 -0.57
CA TYR A 163 -11.51 11.53 -0.87
C TYR A 163 -12.13 12.49 -1.88
N GLN A 164 -12.40 11.99 -3.08
CA GLN A 164 -13.02 12.74 -4.18
C GLN A 164 -13.68 11.76 -5.16
N ASN A 165 -14.71 12.21 -5.88
CA ASN A 165 -15.45 11.33 -6.79
C ASN A 165 -15.95 10.04 -6.11
N ASN A 166 -16.32 10.14 -4.82
CA ASN A 166 -16.76 9.04 -3.96
C ASN A 166 -15.72 7.92 -3.76
N LYS A 167 -14.43 8.22 -3.91
CA LYS A 167 -13.32 7.27 -3.71
C LYS A 167 -12.10 7.96 -3.09
N PHE A 168 -11.24 7.19 -2.46
CA PHE A 168 -9.90 7.65 -2.09
C PHE A 168 -8.98 7.56 -3.32
N GLU A 169 -8.90 8.63 -4.10
CA GLU A 169 -8.03 8.73 -5.28
C GLU A 169 -6.61 9.13 -4.85
N LEU A 170 -5.58 8.50 -5.43
CA LEU A 170 -4.18 8.86 -5.26
C LEU A 170 -3.93 10.20 -5.96
N ILE A 171 -3.56 11.22 -5.20
CA ILE A 171 -3.29 12.56 -5.72
C ILE A 171 -1.80 12.93 -5.67
N GLY A 172 -1.00 12.18 -4.93
CA GLY A 172 0.45 12.32 -4.89
C GLY A 172 1.18 11.02 -4.59
N LEU A 173 2.38 10.88 -5.14
CA LEU A 173 3.30 9.77 -4.90
C LEU A 173 4.70 10.35 -4.70
N GLU A 174 5.25 10.19 -3.50
CA GLU A 174 6.64 10.54 -3.19
C GLU A 174 7.44 9.26 -3.07
N TYR A 175 8.52 9.15 -3.84
CA TYR A 175 9.34 7.95 -3.89
C TYR A 175 10.80 8.32 -3.63
N LYS A 176 11.46 7.53 -2.78
CA LYS A 176 12.90 7.60 -2.55
C LYS A 176 13.48 6.21 -2.62
N TYR A 177 14.63 6.10 -3.25
CA TYR A 177 15.42 4.87 -3.27
C TYR A 177 16.88 5.24 -3.17
N TRP A 178 17.60 4.54 -2.32
CA TRP A 178 19.05 4.65 -2.25
C TRP A 178 19.68 3.28 -2.15
N HIS A 179 20.86 3.14 -2.74
CA HIS A 179 21.65 1.93 -2.66
C HIS A 179 23.14 2.23 -2.83
N THR A 180 23.96 1.62 -1.99
CA THR A 180 25.42 1.73 -2.05
C THR A 180 26.06 0.38 -2.36
N SER A 181 26.78 0.31 -3.48
CA SER A 181 27.63 -0.83 -3.85
C SER A 181 29.08 -0.59 -3.43
N THR A 182 30.00 -1.45 -3.85
CA THR A 182 31.44 -1.25 -3.66
C THR A 182 32.00 -0.08 -4.48
N ASP A 183 31.37 0.21 -5.61
CA ASP A 183 31.92 1.10 -6.64
C ASP A 183 31.10 2.38 -6.79
N TYR A 184 29.79 2.30 -6.56
CA TYR A 184 28.86 3.42 -6.75
C TYR A 184 27.80 3.50 -5.65
N ALA A 185 27.36 4.72 -5.35
CA ALA A 185 26.15 5.02 -4.62
C ALA A 185 25.10 5.59 -5.60
N VAL A 186 23.85 5.20 -5.40
CA VAL A 186 22.70 5.70 -6.18
C VAL A 186 21.70 6.29 -5.21
N ASP A 187 21.26 7.52 -5.48
CA ASP A 187 20.16 8.19 -4.79
C ASP A 187 19.12 8.64 -5.83
N ILE A 188 17.89 8.15 -5.68
CA ILE A 188 16.77 8.42 -6.56
C ILE A 188 15.64 9.03 -5.74
N ALA A 189 15.09 10.13 -6.23
CA ALA A 189 13.89 10.74 -5.68
C ALA A 189 12.92 11.13 -6.79
N TYR A 190 11.66 10.73 -6.68
CA TYR A 190 10.58 11.13 -7.57
C TYR A 190 9.40 11.66 -6.77
N SER A 191 8.77 12.72 -7.30
CA SER A 191 7.51 13.26 -6.82
C SER A 191 6.56 13.35 -8.00
N ILE A 192 5.40 12.70 -7.90
CA ILE A 192 4.31 12.83 -8.85
C ILE A 192 3.14 13.50 -8.15
N ASN A 193 2.68 14.62 -8.71
CA ASN A 193 1.43 15.25 -8.32
C ASN A 193 0.40 15.05 -9.43
N PHE A 194 -0.60 14.19 -9.17
CA PHE A 194 -1.63 13.87 -10.17
C PHE A 194 -2.64 15.01 -10.36
N SER A 195 -2.79 15.91 -9.37
CA SER A 195 -3.68 17.07 -9.47
C SER A 195 -3.11 18.15 -10.40
N THR A 196 -1.80 18.39 -10.34
CA THR A 196 -1.09 19.31 -11.23
C THR A 196 -0.52 18.63 -12.47
N LYS A 197 -0.64 17.30 -12.56
CA LYS A 197 -0.11 16.46 -13.65
C LYS A 197 1.38 16.70 -13.88
N LYS A 198 2.14 16.77 -12.79
CA LYS A 198 3.58 17.07 -12.82
C LYS A 198 4.39 15.94 -12.19
N LEU A 199 5.47 15.55 -12.86
CA LEU A 199 6.50 14.67 -12.33
C LEU A 199 7.80 15.47 -12.19
N ILE A 200 8.44 15.33 -11.02
CA ILE A 200 9.79 15.83 -10.75
C ILE A 200 10.63 14.66 -10.28
N GLY A 201 11.82 14.50 -10.82
CA GLY A 201 12.73 13.41 -10.52
C GLY A 201 14.18 13.85 -10.44
N THR A 202 14.94 13.19 -9.59
CA THR A 202 16.40 13.32 -9.51
C THR A 202 17.02 11.95 -9.32
N LYS A 203 18.09 11.68 -10.06
CA LYS A 203 18.91 10.48 -9.94
C LYS A 203 20.38 10.91 -9.86
N ASP A 204 20.97 10.67 -8.70
CA ASP A 204 22.39 10.88 -8.42
C ASP A 204 23.08 9.52 -8.46
N ILE A 205 24.16 9.42 -9.25
CA ILE A 205 25.09 8.30 -9.23
C ILE A 205 26.46 8.86 -8.90
N SER A 206 27.00 8.48 -7.76
CA SER A 206 28.31 8.94 -7.28
C SER A 206 29.26 7.77 -7.08
N GLY A 207 30.50 7.90 -7.53
CA GLY A 207 31.53 6.89 -7.31
C GLY A 207 31.98 6.87 -5.85
N VAL A 208 32.08 5.68 -5.24
CA VAL A 208 32.44 5.55 -3.81
C VAL A 208 33.93 5.78 -3.58
N ARG A 209 34.75 5.51 -4.60
CA ARG A 209 36.22 5.59 -4.54
C ARG A 209 36.80 6.60 -5.53
N THR A 210 35.95 7.42 -6.13
CA THR A 210 36.29 8.38 -7.18
C THR A 210 35.46 9.63 -6.97
N ASP A 211 35.94 10.79 -7.40
CA ASP A 211 35.16 12.04 -7.37
C ASP A 211 34.15 12.15 -8.54
N GLU A 212 33.87 11.05 -9.24
CA GLU A 212 32.91 11.01 -10.34
C GLU A 212 31.47 11.07 -9.80
N THR A 213 30.69 12.04 -10.29
CA THR A 213 29.27 12.18 -9.98
C THR A 213 28.48 12.47 -11.24
N LYS A 214 27.34 11.80 -11.40
CA LYS A 214 26.38 12.03 -12.47
C LYS A 214 25.01 12.30 -11.86
N ILE A 215 24.47 13.49 -12.12
CA ILE A 215 23.14 13.90 -11.67
C ILE A 215 22.24 14.08 -12.89
N GLU A 216 21.15 13.33 -12.91
CA GLU A 216 20.06 13.46 -13.88
C GLU A 216 18.85 14.07 -13.16
N LYS A 217 18.23 15.08 -13.79
CA LYS A 217 17.02 15.72 -13.29
C LYS A 217 15.96 15.69 -14.36
N VAL A 218 14.73 15.40 -13.97
CA VAL A 218 13.56 15.45 -14.85
C VAL A 218 12.49 16.30 -14.22
N GLU A 219 11.87 17.16 -15.02
CA GLU A 219 10.67 17.88 -14.68
C GLU A 219 9.78 17.89 -15.92
N LYS A 220 8.62 17.24 -15.85
CA LYS A 220 7.71 17.15 -16.99
C LYS A 220 6.25 17.11 -16.57
N ASN A 221 5.40 17.55 -17.50
CA ASN A 221 3.97 17.31 -17.41
C ASN A 221 3.69 15.87 -17.83
N ILE A 222 2.73 15.22 -17.17
CA ILE A 222 2.35 13.84 -17.42
C ILE A 222 0.89 13.75 -17.88
N ASP A 223 0.61 12.84 -18.81
CA ASP A 223 -0.76 12.59 -19.25
C ASP A 223 -1.41 11.51 -18.39
N VAL A 224 -2.03 11.95 -17.28
CA VAL A 224 -2.72 11.06 -16.34
C VAL A 224 -4.08 10.67 -16.91
N LYS A 225 -4.15 9.45 -17.48
CA LYS A 225 -5.41 8.84 -17.97
C LYS A 225 -6.04 7.91 -16.95
N ASP A 226 -5.23 7.26 -16.13
CA ASP A 226 -5.69 6.30 -15.14
C ASP A 226 -6.00 6.98 -13.82
N LYS A 227 -6.97 6.43 -13.10
CA LYS A 227 -7.25 6.79 -11.71
C LYS A 227 -6.82 5.67 -10.79
N TYR A 228 -5.85 5.95 -9.93
CA TYR A 228 -5.42 5.02 -8.89
C TYR A 228 -6.25 5.30 -7.63
N ILE A 229 -6.83 4.26 -7.04
CA ILE A 229 -7.66 4.37 -5.84
C ILE A 229 -7.18 3.39 -4.78
N LEU A 230 -7.34 3.76 -3.51
CA LEU A 230 -6.91 2.93 -2.38
C LEU A 230 -7.39 1.48 -2.51
N ASP A 231 -8.65 1.26 -2.89
CA ASP A 231 -9.27 -0.06 -2.99
C ASP A 231 -8.55 -1.04 -3.94
N THR A 232 -7.88 -0.52 -4.98
CA THR A 232 -7.25 -1.33 -6.03
C THR A 232 -5.72 -1.27 -5.98
N MET A 233 -5.14 -0.58 -5.01
CA MET A 233 -3.69 -0.59 -4.82
C MET A 233 -3.20 -2.02 -4.56
N ALA A 234 -1.99 -2.30 -5.01
CA ALA A 234 -1.25 -3.53 -4.76
C ALA A 234 0.24 -3.18 -4.58
N GLN A 235 1.06 -4.13 -4.10
CA GLN A 235 2.49 -3.92 -3.83
C GLN A 235 3.25 -3.21 -4.96
N ASP A 236 3.02 -3.62 -6.21
CA ASP A 236 3.76 -3.09 -7.36
C ASP A 236 3.17 -1.83 -7.98
N THR A 237 2.05 -1.31 -7.46
CA THR A 237 1.32 -0.19 -8.07
C THR A 237 2.17 1.08 -8.10
N GLY A 238 2.87 1.41 -7.00
CA GLY A 238 3.74 2.59 -6.94
C GLY A 238 4.87 2.54 -7.97
N ILE A 239 5.50 1.38 -8.14
CA ILE A 239 6.57 1.19 -9.12
C ILE A 239 6.05 1.24 -10.55
N LYS A 240 4.94 0.58 -10.85
CA LYS A 240 4.29 0.65 -12.16
C LYS A 240 3.91 2.07 -12.55
N ILE A 241 3.48 2.89 -11.59
CA ILE A 241 3.22 4.31 -11.81
C ILE A 241 4.51 5.04 -12.20
N LEU A 242 5.59 4.83 -11.45
CA LEU A 242 6.88 5.47 -11.73
C LEU A 242 7.41 5.05 -13.10
N GLU A 243 7.44 3.75 -13.40
CA GLU A 243 7.87 3.23 -14.72
C GLU A 243 7.02 3.80 -15.86
N LYS A 244 5.70 3.94 -15.65
CA LYS A 244 4.80 4.49 -16.67
C LYS A 244 5.10 5.95 -16.99
N TYR A 245 5.44 6.76 -15.97
CA TYR A 245 5.55 8.21 -16.13
C TYR A 245 6.99 8.72 -16.18
N ASP A 246 7.99 7.97 -15.73
CA ASP A 246 9.41 8.36 -15.80
C ASP A 246 9.97 8.23 -17.24
N ASN A 247 9.49 7.24 -18.00
CA ASN A 247 9.82 7.03 -19.42
C ASN A 247 9.43 8.21 -20.33
#